data_AF-A0A9X5HCS3-F1
#
_entry.id   AF-A0A9X5HCS3-F1
#
_cell.length_a   1.000
_cell.length_b   1.000
_cell.length_c   1.000
_cell.angle_alpha   90.00
_cell.angle_beta   90.00
_cell.angle_gamma   90.00
#
_symmetry.space_group_name_H-M   'P 1'
#
loop_
_entity.id
_entity.type
_entity.pdbx_description
1 polymer ?
#
loop_
_entity_poly.entity_id
_entity_poly.type
_entity_poly.pdbx_seq_one_letter_code
_entity_poly.pdbx_strand_id
1 'polypeptide(L)'
;MPDNRPQPPSQPWSSPSGSGPADSPPLLLCGARLTDGRTVDVRLGGGRIEAVGTAGSLTADATRACVPRLDLAGYLLLPAPAEPHAHADTALSADGPGPVSQD
;
A
#
# COMPACT_ATOMS: atom_id res chain seq x y z
N MET A 1 -47.17 8.37 -7.08
CA MET A 1 -45.79 8.81 -6.79
C MET A 1 -45.47 8.38 -5.36
N PRO A 2 -44.33 7.75 -5.06
CA PRO A 2 -44.01 7.41 -3.68
C PRO A 2 -43.62 8.68 -2.90
N ASP A 3 -44.05 8.74 -1.64
CA ASP A 3 -43.86 9.87 -0.72
C ASP A 3 -42.39 10.11 -0.38
N ASN A 4 -41.93 11.35 -0.55
CA ASN A 4 -40.63 11.85 -0.11
C ASN A 4 -40.61 12.07 1.41
N ARG A 5 -40.40 11.00 2.20
CA ARG A 5 -40.13 11.15 3.63
C ARG A 5 -38.61 11.27 3.88
N PRO A 6 -38.17 12.25 4.69
CA PRO A 6 -36.75 12.40 5.01
C PRO A 6 -36.25 11.19 5.82
N GLN A 7 -35.14 10.59 5.37
CA GLN A 7 -34.48 9.50 6.08
C GLN A 7 -33.83 10.02 7.38
N PRO A 8 -33.91 9.27 8.50
CA PRO A 8 -33.18 9.60 9.72
C PRO A 8 -31.66 9.54 9.48
N PRO A 9 -30.85 10.29 10.25
CA PRO A 9 -29.41 10.29 10.07
C PRO A 9 -28.85 8.89 10.27
N SER A 10 -28.15 8.38 9.26
CA SER A 10 -27.42 7.13 9.29
C SER A 10 -26.46 7.11 10.48
N GLN A 11 -26.43 6.01 11.23
CA GLN A 11 -25.42 5.84 12.28
C GLN A 11 -24.02 5.95 11.65
N PRO A 12 -23.04 6.55 12.36
CA PRO A 12 -21.69 6.63 11.85
C PRO A 12 -21.19 5.21 11.58
N TRP A 13 -20.82 4.97 10.32
CA TRP A 13 -20.18 3.76 9.89
C TRP A 13 -18.93 3.56 10.76
N SER A 14 -18.94 2.53 11.61
CA SER A 14 -17.73 2.05 12.26
C SER A 14 -16.83 1.51 11.16
N SER A 15 -15.92 2.35 10.68
CA SER A 15 -14.84 1.90 9.81
C SER A 15 -14.17 0.72 10.51
N PRO A 16 -14.01 -0.44 9.85
CA PRO A 16 -13.15 -1.45 10.43
C PRO A 16 -11.81 -0.77 10.67
N SER A 17 -11.32 -0.83 11.90
CA SER A 17 -9.94 -0.52 12.23
C SER A 17 -9.08 -1.56 11.53
N GLY A 18 -8.97 -1.48 10.20
CA GLY A 18 -7.87 -2.07 9.48
C GLY A 18 -6.63 -1.52 10.15
N SER A 19 -5.75 -2.40 10.65
CA SER A 19 -4.44 -2.02 11.15
C SER A 19 -3.88 -1.00 10.14
N GLY A 20 -3.81 0.26 10.58
CA GLY A 20 -3.34 1.33 9.72
C GLY A 20 -1.90 1.01 9.31
N PRO A 21 -1.34 1.67 8.27
CA PRO A 21 0.05 1.48 7.85
C PRO A 21 1.08 1.61 9.00
N ALA A 22 0.67 2.18 10.14
CA ALA A 22 1.44 2.36 11.37
C ALA A 22 2.16 1.12 11.92
N ASP A 23 1.76 -0.11 11.60
CA ASP A 23 2.39 -1.34 12.14
C ASP A 23 3.28 -2.10 11.14
N SER A 24 3.61 -1.51 9.98
CA SER A 24 4.46 -2.23 9.01
C SER A 24 5.88 -2.41 9.58
N PRO A 25 6.44 -3.65 9.57
CA PRO A 25 7.77 -3.90 10.08
C PRO A 25 8.82 -3.11 9.26
N PRO A 26 9.94 -2.73 9.88
CA PRO A 26 11.00 -2.01 9.17
C PRO A 26 11.58 -2.88 8.03
N LEU A 27 11.92 -2.25 6.91
CA LEU A 27 12.46 -2.89 5.72
C LEU A 27 13.51 -1.98 5.06
N LEU A 28 14.65 -2.52 4.65
CA LEU A 28 15.65 -1.80 3.86
C LEU A 28 15.66 -2.31 2.42
N LEU A 29 15.21 -1.47 1.50
CA LEU A 29 15.33 -1.69 0.06
C LEU A 29 16.73 -1.26 -0.40
N CYS A 30 17.49 -2.15 -1.01
CA CYS A 30 18.90 -1.93 -1.35
C CYS A 30 19.09 -1.82 -2.87
N GLY A 31 19.92 -0.88 -3.31
CA GLY A 31 20.39 -0.83 -4.71
C GLY A 31 19.31 -0.53 -5.75
N ALA A 32 18.21 0.12 -5.37
CA ALA A 32 17.12 0.46 -6.27
C ALA A 32 17.51 1.60 -7.21
N ARG A 33 17.10 1.54 -8.48
CA ARG A 33 17.26 2.66 -9.42
C ARG A 33 16.05 3.59 -9.33
N LEU A 34 16.26 4.91 -9.30
CA LEU A 34 15.21 5.92 -9.44
C LEU A 34 15.02 6.31 -10.91
N THR A 35 13.94 7.03 -11.20
CA THR A 35 13.62 7.50 -12.57
C THR A 35 14.65 8.45 -13.15
N ASP A 36 15.44 9.11 -12.30
CA ASP A 36 16.58 9.96 -12.70
C ASP A 36 17.88 9.18 -12.93
N GLY A 37 17.85 7.84 -12.81
CA GLY A 37 18.99 6.95 -13.02
C GLY A 37 19.89 6.75 -11.80
N ARG A 38 19.68 7.48 -10.70
CA ARG A 38 20.46 7.29 -9.46
C ARG A 38 20.13 5.95 -8.80
N THR A 39 21.14 5.32 -8.20
CA THR A 39 20.98 4.11 -7.38
C THR A 39 20.96 4.48 -5.90
N VAL A 40 19.95 4.03 -5.18
CA VAL A 40 19.65 4.41 -3.80
C VAL A 40 19.30 3.22 -2.93
N ASP A 41 19.43 3.40 -1.62
CA ASP A 41 18.79 2.55 -0.62
C ASP A 41 17.61 3.33 0.00
N VAL A 42 16.54 2.63 0.37
CA VAL A 42 15.35 3.22 0.99
C VAL A 42 15.00 2.45 2.25
N ARG A 43 14.96 3.14 3.39
CA ARG A 43 14.49 2.57 4.66
C ARG A 43 13.02 2.87 4.86
N LEU A 44 12.24 1.82 5.07
CA LEU A 44 10.82 1.87 5.42
C LEU A 44 10.64 1.48 6.89
N GLY A 45 9.67 2.09 7.55
CA GLY A 45 9.27 1.75 8.91
C GLY A 45 7.94 2.41 9.27
N GLY A 46 7.08 1.70 10.01
CA GLY A 46 5.75 2.21 10.40
C GLY A 46 4.90 2.65 9.21
N GLY A 47 5.06 1.97 8.07
CA GLY A 47 4.35 2.26 6.82
C GLY A 47 4.77 3.57 6.14
N ARG A 48 5.94 4.11 6.48
CA ARG A 48 6.48 5.36 5.91
C ARG A 48 7.89 5.15 5.37
N ILE A 49 8.29 6.02 4.45
CA ILE A 49 9.69 6.18 4.06
C ILE A 49 10.38 6.96 5.18
N GLU A 50 11.30 6.32 5.89
CA GLU A 50 12.08 6.95 6.96
C GLU A 50 13.33 7.65 6.42
N ALA A 51 13.95 7.09 5.38
CA ALA A 51 15.15 7.64 4.77
C ALA A 51 15.33 7.15 3.33
N VAL A 52 15.94 8.01 2.50
CA VAL A 52 16.48 7.67 1.19
C VAL A 52 17.94 8.11 1.18
N GLY A 53 18.85 7.18 0.88
CA GLY A 53 20.28 7.43 0.89
C GLY A 53 20.95 6.89 -0.37
N THR A 54 22.19 7.30 -0.62
CA THR A 54 23.01 6.65 -1.65
C THR A 54 23.18 5.17 -1.31
N ALA A 55 23.31 4.31 -2.32
CA ALA A 55 23.49 2.88 -2.08
C ALA A 55 24.64 2.58 -1.09
N GLY A 56 24.37 1.73 -0.10
CA GLY A 56 25.30 1.38 0.98
C GLY A 56 25.40 2.39 2.13
N SER A 57 24.78 3.58 2.03
CA SER A 57 24.88 4.60 3.09
C SER A 57 23.91 4.37 4.25
N LEU A 58 22.81 3.64 4.02
CA LEU A 58 21.83 3.35 5.05
C LEU A 58 22.25 2.08 5.79
N THR A 59 22.70 2.23 7.02
CA THR A 59 22.94 1.09 7.91
C THR A 59 21.61 0.58 8.47
N ALA A 60 21.50 -0.74 8.63
CA ALA A 60 20.54 -1.28 9.58
C ALA A 60 20.98 -0.76 10.95
N ASP A 61 20.18 0.12 11.56
CA ASP A 61 20.49 0.71 12.86
C ASP A 61 20.85 -0.40 13.84
N ALA A 62 22.06 -0.36 14.42
CA ALA A 62 22.60 -1.44 15.26
C ALA A 62 21.76 -1.70 16.52
N THR A 63 20.86 -0.77 16.87
CA THR A 63 19.90 -0.88 17.97
C THR A 63 18.60 -1.59 17.59
N ARG A 64 18.30 -1.73 16.30
CA ARG A 64 17.15 -2.47 15.79
C ARG A 64 17.63 -3.86 15.37
N ALA A 65 16.94 -4.91 15.85
CA ALA A 65 17.18 -6.28 15.38
C ALA A 65 17.28 -6.32 13.85
N CYS A 66 18.11 -7.23 13.31
CA CYS A 66 18.42 -7.38 11.89
C CYS A 66 17.24 -6.99 10.98
N VAL A 67 17.26 -5.75 10.46
CA VAL A 67 16.18 -5.25 9.62
C VAL A 67 16.21 -6.06 8.32
N PRO A 68 15.09 -6.68 7.89
CA PRO A 68 15.07 -7.42 6.65
C PRO A 68 15.52 -6.52 5.49
N ARG A 69 16.29 -7.09 4.57
CA ARG A 69 16.84 -6.39 3.41
C ARG A 69 16.31 -7.02 2.14
N LEU A 70 15.90 -6.19 1.20
CA LEU A 70 15.49 -6.61 -0.14
C LEU A 70 16.43 -6.00 -1.16
N ASP A 71 17.13 -6.84 -1.93
CA ASP A 71 17.98 -6.39 -3.03
C ASP A 71 17.15 -6.08 -4.27
N LEU A 72 17.27 -4.86 -4.77
CA LEU A 72 16.56 -4.34 -5.94
C LEU A 72 17.53 -3.96 -7.07
N ALA A 73 18.77 -4.46 -7.06
CA ALA A 73 19.69 -4.27 -8.16
C ALA A 73 19.04 -4.67 -9.51
N GLY A 74 19.10 -3.76 -10.48
CA GLY A 74 18.47 -3.93 -11.79
C GLY A 74 17.02 -3.44 -11.89
N TYR A 75 16.31 -3.25 -10.77
CA TYR A 75 14.92 -2.78 -10.73
C TYR A 75 14.81 -1.25 -10.67
N LEU A 76 13.67 -0.74 -11.14
CA LEU A 76 13.26 0.66 -11.03
C LEU A 76 12.25 0.78 -9.88
N LEU A 77 12.55 1.63 -8.89
CA LEU A 77 11.62 1.96 -7.82
C LEU A 77 10.77 3.17 -8.21
N LEU A 78 9.46 2.96 -8.21
CA LEU A 78 8.46 3.98 -8.49
C LEU A 78 7.54 4.16 -7.28
N PRO A 79 7.01 5.37 -7.04
CA PRO A 79 5.85 5.53 -6.19
C PRO A 79 4.74 4.59 -6.64
N ALA A 80 3.97 4.06 -5.71
CA ALA A 80 2.74 3.35 -6.05
C ALA A 80 1.86 4.28 -6.92
N PRO A 81 1.30 3.80 -8.04
CA PRO A 81 0.38 4.59 -8.85
C PRO A 81 -0.79 5.08 -8.01
N ALA A 82 -1.13 6.37 -8.18
CA ALA A 82 -2.35 6.94 -7.61
C ALA A 82 -3.36 7.12 -8.74
N GLU A 83 -4.47 6.38 -8.68
CA GLU A 83 -5.57 6.51 -9.62
C GLU A 83 -6.66 7.42 -9.00
N PRO A 84 -6.77 8.69 -9.42
CA PRO A 84 -7.71 9.62 -8.82
C PRO A 84 -9.17 9.36 -9.21
N HIS A 85 -9.43 8.63 -10.30
CA HIS A 85 -10.78 8.45 -10.84
C HIS A 85 -11.00 7.01 -11.33
N ALA A 86 -10.90 6.06 -10.40
CA ALA A 86 -11.29 4.67 -10.64
C ALA A 86 -12.80 4.48 -10.40
N HIS A 87 -13.46 3.80 -11.33
CA HIS A 87 -14.76 3.19 -11.08
C HIS A 87 -14.57 1.75 -10.61
N ALA A 88 -15.16 1.42 -9.46
CA ALA A 88 -15.08 0.08 -8.89
C ALA A 88 -16.26 -0.78 -9.37
N ASP A 89 -16.34 -1.01 -10.68
CA ASP A 89 -17.52 -1.61 -11.35
C ASP A 89 -17.83 -3.05 -10.90
N THR A 90 -16.87 -3.72 -10.25
CA THR A 90 -17.00 -5.08 -9.72
C THR A 90 -17.02 -5.13 -8.19
N ALA A 91 -17.06 -3.99 -7.50
CA ALA A 91 -17.22 -3.99 -6.06
C ALA A 91 -18.59 -4.58 -5.69
N LEU A 92 -18.61 -5.49 -4.71
CA LEU A 92 -19.83 -6.14 -4.18
C LEU A 92 -20.58 -7.06 -5.17
N SER A 93 -19.99 -7.40 -6.32
CA SER A 93 -20.61 -8.36 -7.27
C SER A 93 -20.32 -9.83 -6.95
N ALA A 94 -19.62 -10.12 -5.84
CA ALA A 94 -19.17 -11.46 -5.47
C ALA A 94 -20.28 -12.36 -4.87
N ASP A 95 -21.36 -11.79 -4.34
CA ASP A 95 -22.47 -12.55 -3.72
C ASP A 95 -23.52 -13.07 -4.73
N GLY A 96 -23.28 -12.92 -6.04
CA GLY A 96 -24.13 -13.52 -7.07
C GLY A 96 -23.85 -15.02 -7.25
N PRO A 97 -24.85 -15.86 -7.59
CA PRO A 97 -24.58 -17.24 -7.99
C PRO A 97 -23.60 -17.22 -9.16
N GLY A 98 -22.51 -17.97 -9.02
CA GLY A 98 -21.50 -18.11 -10.07
C GLY A 98 -22.11 -18.60 -11.40
N PRO A 99 -21.37 -18.50 -12.51
CA PRO A 99 -21.90 -18.89 -13.82
C PRO A 99 -22.41 -20.33 -13.80
N VAL A 100 -23.57 -20.57 -14.42
CA VAL A 100 -24.12 -21.93 -14.57
C VAL A 100 -23.16 -22.78 -15.42
N SER A 101 -22.91 -24.02 -15.00
CA SER A 101 -22.13 -24.96 -15.81
C SER A 101 -22.83 -25.19 -17.15
N GLN A 102 -22.06 -25.16 -18.23
CA GLN A 102 -22.53 -25.60 -19.54
C GLN A 102 -22.36 -27.12 -19.62
N ASP A 103 -23.41 -27.79 -20.13
CA ASP A 103 -23.46 -29.22 -20.45
C ASP A 103 -22.58 -29.54 -21.67
#